data_AF-A0A7W0FMC5-F1
#
_entry.id   AF-A0A7W0FMC5-F1
#
_cell.length_a   1.000
_cell.length_b   1.000
_cell.length_c   1.000
_cell.angle_alpha   90.00
_cell.angle_beta   90.00
_cell.angle_gamma   90.00
#
_symmetry.space_group_name_H-M   'P 1'
#
loop_
_entity.id
_entity.type
_entity.pdbx_description
1 polymer ?
#
loop_
_entity_poly.entity_id
_entity_poly.type
_entity_poly.pdbx_seq_one_letter_code
_entity_poly.pdbx_strand_id
1 'polypeptide(L)' 'MPLEDAGLTAVSIGEIETEGKVLVIKRIKTTFTMTAAEEHRETIERVLGVYADNCPVARSVKGSIEISSHLDLETA' A
#
# COMPACT_ATOMS: atom_id res chain seq x y z
N MET A 1 13.73 -15.62 0.38
CA MET A 1 13.91 -15.57 1.84
C MET A 1 12.59 -15.14 2.45
N PRO A 2 11.94 -15.96 3.29
CA PRO A 2 10.80 -15.51 4.07
C PRO A 2 11.30 -14.64 5.24
N LEU A 3 10.61 -13.53 5.49
CA LEU A 3 10.81 -12.63 6.63
C LEU A 3 9.99 -13.21 7.80
N GLU A 4 10.59 -14.04 8.64
CA GLU A 4 9.80 -14.84 9.59
C GLU A 4 9.50 -14.15 10.93
N ASP A 5 10.13 -13.02 11.28
CA ASP A 5 9.80 -12.32 12.55
C ASP A 5 9.79 -10.78 12.48
N ALA A 6 9.82 -10.20 11.27
CA ALA A 6 9.57 -8.77 11.01
C ALA A 6 8.83 -8.63 9.68
N GLY A 7 7.52 -8.91 9.71
CA GLY A 7 6.68 -8.93 8.52
C GLY A 7 6.06 -7.55 8.23
N LEU A 8 6.16 -7.10 6.98
CA LEU A 8 5.28 -6.04 6.46
C LEU A 8 3.95 -6.69 6.08
N THR A 9 2.87 -6.33 6.78
CA THR A 9 1.51 -6.74 6.42
C THR A 9 0.79 -5.61 5.70
N ALA A 10 -0.17 -5.94 4.84
CA ALA A 10 -0.92 -4.96 4.08
C ALA A 10 -2.39 -5.36 3.97
N VAL A 11 -3.30 -4.44 4.32
CA VAL A 11 -4.74 -4.58 4.12
C VAL A 11 -5.16 -3.57 3.07
N SER A 12 -5.84 -4.04 2.01
CA SER A 12 -6.34 -3.19 0.93
C SER A 12 -7.85 -3.22 0.88
N ILE A 13 -8.47 -2.04 0.89
CA ILE A 13 -9.92 -1.86 0.77
C ILE A 13 -10.22 -1.19 -0.56
N GLY A 14 -11.01 -1.86 -1.39
CA GLY A 14 -11.48 -1.34 -2.67
C GLY A 14 -12.89 -0.77 -2.57
N GLU A 15 -13.09 0.42 -3.10
CA GLU A 15 -14.41 1.03 -3.26
C GLU A 15 -14.92 0.79 -4.69
N ILE A 16 -16.13 0.22 -4.80
CA ILE A 16 -16.75 -0.15 -6.07
C ILE A 16 -18.02 0.69 -6.26
N GLU A 17 -18.18 1.22 -7.47
CA GLU A 17 -19.36 1.99 -7.88
C GLU A 17 -19.99 1.37 -9.13
N THR A 18 -21.26 1.70 -9.40
CA THR A 18 -21.93 1.28 -10.64
C THR A 18 -21.84 2.38 -11.69
N GLU A 19 -21.25 2.08 -12.84
CA GLU A 19 -21.15 3.00 -13.98
C GLU A 19 -21.58 2.27 -15.25
N GLY A 20 -22.45 2.87 -16.06
CA GLY A 20 -22.86 2.27 -17.33
C GLY A 20 -23.43 0.84 -17.21
N LYS A 21 -24.06 0.51 -16.08
CA LYS A 21 -24.60 -0.82 -15.71
C LYS A 21 -23.53 -1.89 -15.42
N VAL A 22 -22.27 -1.50 -15.19
CA VAL A 22 -21.21 -2.40 -14.71
C VAL A 22 -20.63 -1.90 -13.39
N LEU A 23 -20.02 -2.82 -12.63
CA LEU A 23 -19.31 -2.49 -11.39
C LEU A 23 -17.86 -2.12 -11.71
N VAL A 24 -17.43 -0.97 -11.21
CA VAL A 24 -16.10 -0.41 -11.46
C VAL A 24 -15.45 -0.11 -10.12
N ILE A 25 -14.23 -0.62 -9.92
CA ILE A 25 -13.41 -0.21 -8.78
C ILE A 25 -12.99 1.24 -9.05
N LYS A 26 -13.29 2.15 -8.13
CA LYS A 26 -12.90 3.56 -8.25
C LYS A 26 -11.65 3.89 -7.49
N ARG A 27 -11.49 3.28 -6.31
CA ARG A 27 -10.47 3.65 -5.34
C ARG A 27 -9.98 2.40 -4.61
N ILE A 28 -8.69 2.35 -4.32
CA ILE A 28 -8.09 1.36 -3.42
C ILE A 28 -7.29 2.12 -2.37
N LYS A 29 -7.54 1.77 -1.10
CA LYS A 29 -6.78 2.26 0.05
C LYS A 29 -6.03 1.10 0.68
N THR A 30 -4.71 1.20 0.76
CA THR A 30 -3.87 0.17 1.37
C THR A 30 -3.25 0.67 2.66
N THR A 31 -3.45 -0.04 3.76
CA THR A 31 -2.76 0.21 5.02
C THR A 31 -1.70 -0.86 5.20
N PHE A 32 -0.45 -0.42 5.32
CA PHE A 32 0.69 -1.25 5.68
C PHE A 32 0.89 -1.21 7.20
N THR A 33 1.15 -2.35 7.81
CA THR A 33 1.48 -2.44 9.24
C THR A 33 2.79 -3.18 9.42
N MET A 34 3.70 -2.60 10.20
CA MET A 34 5.03 -3.15 10.46
C MET A 34 5.57 -2.67 11.79
N THR A 35 6.33 -3.54 12.46
CA THR A 35 7.16 -3.19 13.60
C THR A 35 8.62 -3.12 13.16
N ALA A 36 9.33 -2.05 13.47
CA ALA A 36 10.76 -1.90 13.14
C ALA A 36 11.50 -1.05 14.19
N ALA A 37 12.83 -1.18 14.26
CA ALA A 37 13.65 -0.30 15.08
C ALA A 37 13.59 1.14 14.55
N GLU A 38 13.66 2.13 15.44
CA GLU A 38 13.57 3.57 15.09
C GLU A 38 14.64 3.99 14.07
N GLU A 39 15.83 3.37 14.11
CA GLU A 39 16.91 3.60 13.13
C GLU A 39 16.51 3.29 11.68
N HIS A 40 15.47 2.49 11.46
CA HIS A 40 14.99 2.14 10.12
C HIS A 40 13.89 3.08 9.62
N ARG A 41 13.30 3.94 10.46
CA ARG A 41 12.15 4.80 10.12
C ARG A 41 12.38 5.59 8.84
N GLU A 42 13.50 6.32 8.76
CA GLU A 42 13.81 7.17 7.60
C GLU A 42 13.90 6.35 6.30
N THR A 43 14.52 5.16 6.38
CA THR A 43 14.62 4.27 5.22
C THR A 43 13.26 3.76 4.79
N ILE A 44 12.40 3.39 5.75
CA ILE A 44 11.05 2.91 5.50
C ILE A 44 10.21 3.99 4.82
N GLU A 45 10.20 5.21 5.38
CA GLU A 45 9.46 6.35 4.82
C GLU A 45 9.93 6.68 3.40
N ARG A 46 11.24 6.68 3.17
CA ARG A 46 11.81 6.91 1.83
C ARG A 46 11.39 5.84 0.82
N VAL A 47 11.42 4.56 1.20
CA VAL A 47 11.01 3.45 0.32
C VAL A 47 9.52 3.52 0.01
N LEU A 48 8.68 3.80 1.01
CA LEU A 48 7.24 3.95 0.79
C LEU A 48 6.89 5.17 -0.06
N GLY A 49 7.65 6.26 0.04
CA GLY A 49 7.49 7.43 -0.82
C GLY A 49 7.64 7.13 -2.31
N VAL A 50 8.37 6.08 -2.68
CA VAL A 50 8.55 5.65 -4.08
C VAL A 50 7.87 4.32 -4.41
N TYR A 51 7.24 3.67 -3.42
CA TYR A 51 6.66 2.33 -3.57
C TYR A 51 5.58 2.29 -4.65
N ALA A 52 4.65 3.25 -4.65
CA ALA A 52 3.52 3.25 -5.58
C ALA A 52 3.99 3.30 -7.05
N ASP A 53 5.06 4.04 -7.34
CA ASP A 53 5.62 4.14 -8.69
C ASP A 53 6.43 2.92 -9.12
N ASN A 54 6.84 2.07 -8.18
CA ASN A 54 7.60 0.85 -8.45
C ASN A 54 6.76 -0.43 -8.34
N CYS A 55 5.62 -0.40 -7.64
CA CYS A 55 4.72 -1.52 -7.46
C CYS A 55 4.06 -1.91 -8.80
N PRO A 56 4.28 -3.14 -9.33
CA PRO A 56 3.70 -3.55 -10.60
C PRO A 56 2.17 -3.45 -10.64
N VAL A 57 1.51 -3.73 -9.51
CA VAL A 57 0.05 -3.65 -9.36
C VAL A 57 -0.43 -2.20 -9.38
N ALA A 58 0.19 -1.30 -8.59
CA ALA A 58 -0.21 0.11 -8.60
C ALA A 58 0.04 0.76 -9.97
N ARG A 59 1.15 0.40 -10.62
CA ARG A 59 1.48 0.87 -11.98
C ARG A 59 0.50 0.39 -13.03
N SER A 60 0.03 -0.86 -12.97
CA SER A 60 -0.84 -1.43 -14.00
C SER A 60 -2.22 -0.77 -14.04
N VAL A 61 -2.66 -0.15 -12.94
CA VAL A 61 -3.96 0.53 -12.82
C VAL A 61 -3.83 2.04 -12.61
N LYS A 62 -2.61 2.59 -12.72
CA LYS A 62 -2.32 4.01 -12.53
C LYS A 62 -3.15 4.86 -13.50
N GLY A 63 -3.85 5.86 -12.97
CA GLY A 63 -4.72 6.75 -13.74
C GLY A 63 -6.08 6.16 -14.13
N SER A 64 -6.30 4.87 -13.90
CA SER A 64 -7.62 4.23 -14.07
C SER A 64 -8.45 4.26 -12.78
N ILE A 65 -7.77 4.14 -11.63
CA ILE A 65 -8.37 4.22 -10.30
C ILE A 65 -7.49 5.06 -9.37
N GLU A 66 -8.08 5.60 -8.31
CA GLU A 66 -7.31 6.24 -7.25
C GLU A 66 -6.66 5.17 -6.38
N ILE A 67 -5.37 5.31 -6.08
CA ILE A 67 -4.67 4.45 -5.13
C ILE A 67 -4.02 5.34 -4.09
N SER A 68 -4.27 5.02 -2.82
CA SER A 68 -3.58 5.64 -1.69
C SER A 68 -3.04 4.57 -0.76
N SER A 69 -1.93 4.87 -0.11
CA SER A 69 -1.28 3.99 0.86
C SER A 69 -0.94 4.72 2.14
N HIS A 70 -1.09 4.03 3.27
CA HIS A 70 -0.71 4.48 4.59
C HIS A 70 0.21 3.45 5.25
N LEU A 71 1.07 3.89 6.17
CA LEU A 71 1.90 3.02 7.00
C LEU A 71 1.62 3.28 8.48
N ASP A 72 1.18 2.23 9.17
CA ASP A 72 1.17 2.13 10.61
C ASP A 72 2.50 1.49 11.06
N LEU A 73 3.44 2.35 11.47
CA LEU A 73 4.76 1.93 11.95
C LEU A 73 4.79 1.91 13.47
N GLU A 74 4.96 0.72 14.05
CA GLU A 74 5.27 0.56 15.46
C GLU A 74 6.78 0.46 15.66
N THR A 75 7.31 1.23 16.61
CA THR A 75 8.73 1.17 16.97
C THR A 75 8.93 0.21 18.13
N ALA A 76 9.75 -0.82 17.93
CA ALA A 76 10.18 -1.74 19.00
C ALA A 76 11.42 -1.23 19.73
#